data_AF-A0A7V9ABT2-F1
#
_entry.id   AF-A0A7V9ABT2-F1
#
_cell.length_a   1.000
_cell.length_b   1.000
_cell.length_c   1.000
_cell.angle_alpha   90.00
_cell.angle_beta   90.00
_cell.angle_gamma   90.00
#
_symmetry.space_group_name_H-M   'P 1'
#
loop_
_entity.id
_entity.type
_entity.pdbx_description
1 polymer ?
#
loop_
_entity_poly.entity_id
_entity_poly.type
_entity_poly.pdbx_seq_one_letter_code
_entity_poly.pdbx_strand_id
1 'polypeptide(L)'
;MAAKPRHQPKGVMSYGTAAQLVVIGVGAALVGCWRTEIHPPPLAIIEQPWLNVGPTSPSRDGDVETVVGLSQVLAGEAPKRAAGRPLNILVLSGGGKYGAFTAGVLVGWTASGQRPVFDVATGISSGAIVATLAFLGPKYDDKLRNGFTTLRRSDLFVWRPIRGLIRGTGLMSAAPLEELLAREITPELMSELQQAYHDGRRLYIGTGNILTNRFTVWDLTAIASSGRPDAPVLVRKILLASSAVPGVVAPVEFDVEVNGVRYRELHADAGNMAQAFVRTTGPIPAGSTIWVLSAGKVYRDPLKDRPRVFGLLGGGVSNALYALFRSDLIKLYALCAVTGSQFRLIALPQDFPAETSSFAFDPEELQRMFWLGYQMAASGQDWRSVPPDTLPGEASPPRTGFQFVTPRP
;
A
#
# COMPACT_ATOMS: atom_id res chain seq x y z
N MET A 1 -34.18 -79.88 27.79
CA MET A 1 -32.91 -80.08 27.07
C MET A 1 -31.97 -78.93 27.40
N ALA A 2 -30.78 -79.29 27.91
CA ALA A 2 -29.51 -78.53 28.04
C ALA A 2 -29.56 -76.99 28.12
N ALA A 3 -29.27 -76.37 29.27
CA ALA A 3 -27.92 -75.95 29.75
C ALA A 3 -27.38 -74.69 29.03
N LYS A 4 -26.85 -73.64 29.65
CA LYS A 4 -26.62 -73.19 31.04
C LYS A 4 -26.43 -71.64 30.98
N PRO A 5 -26.45 -70.93 32.13
CA PRO A 5 -26.55 -69.46 32.24
C PRO A 5 -25.27 -68.76 32.77
N ARG A 6 -25.39 -67.43 32.99
CA ARG A 6 -24.56 -66.51 33.82
C ARG A 6 -23.31 -65.93 33.13
N HIS A 7 -22.84 -64.70 33.39
CA HIS A 7 -22.81 -63.90 34.61
C HIS A 7 -22.63 -62.39 34.29
N GLN A 8 -23.35 -61.53 35.02
CA GLN A 8 -22.85 -60.25 35.56
C GLN A 8 -22.53 -60.50 37.06
N PRO A 9 -21.98 -59.55 37.85
CA PRO A 9 -21.17 -58.33 37.58
C PRO A 9 -19.98 -58.20 38.58
N LYS A 10 -19.22 -57.09 38.49
CA LYS A 10 -18.48 -56.35 39.56
C LYS A 10 -17.65 -55.29 38.80
N GLY A 11 -17.89 -53.98 38.86
CA GLY A 11 -18.02 -53.13 40.04
C GLY A 11 -16.69 -52.42 40.28
N VAL A 12 -16.66 -51.09 40.14
CA VAL A 12 -16.09 -50.10 41.08
C VAL A 12 -15.46 -48.85 40.39
N MET A 13 -15.91 -47.69 40.89
CA MET A 13 -15.34 -46.33 40.94
C MET A 13 -15.31 -45.39 39.72
N SER A 14 -16.22 -44.40 39.82
CA SER A 14 -16.09 -42.99 39.43
C SER A 14 -14.75 -42.36 39.80
N TYR A 15 -14.21 -41.47 38.94
CA TYR A 15 -13.71 -40.12 39.29
C TYR A 15 -13.42 -39.31 38.01
N GLY A 16 -13.90 -38.06 37.97
CA GLY A 16 -13.08 -36.94 37.51
C GLY A 16 -13.19 -36.48 36.06
N THR A 17 -13.97 -35.42 35.88
CA THR A 17 -13.78 -34.34 34.90
C THR A 17 -12.30 -33.97 34.74
N ALA A 18 -11.75 -34.00 33.53
CA ALA A 18 -10.52 -33.27 33.21
C ALA A 18 -10.44 -32.95 31.70
N ALA A 19 -10.43 -31.65 31.44
CA ALA A 19 -10.21 -31.01 30.16
C ALA A 19 -9.02 -31.59 29.37
N GLN A 20 -9.27 -31.95 28.11
CA GLN A 20 -8.20 -32.12 27.12
C GLN A 20 -7.72 -30.75 26.67
N LEU A 21 -6.84 -30.16 27.47
CA LEU A 21 -5.91 -29.11 27.07
C LEU A 21 -4.95 -29.71 26.03
N VAL A 22 -5.20 -29.43 24.76
CA VAL A 22 -4.16 -29.59 23.73
C VAL A 22 -3.11 -28.51 23.99
N VAL A 23 -2.00 -28.98 24.53
CA VAL A 23 -0.76 -28.29 24.85
C VAL A 23 -0.38 -27.27 23.77
N ILE A 24 -0.60 -25.99 24.06
CA ILE A 24 0.17 -24.87 23.52
C ILE A 24 1.47 -24.87 24.30
N GLY A 25 2.51 -25.50 23.75
CA GLY A 25 3.79 -25.56 24.42
C GLY A 25 4.67 -26.67 23.88
N VAL A 26 5.36 -26.40 22.78
CA VAL A 26 6.77 -26.72 22.51
C VAL A 26 7.08 -26.18 21.11
N GLY A 27 7.63 -24.97 21.10
CA GLY A 27 8.27 -24.33 19.95
C GLY A 27 9.28 -23.26 20.39
N ALA A 28 9.74 -23.34 21.65
CA ALA A 28 10.59 -22.33 22.29
C ALA A 28 12.04 -22.80 22.52
N ALA A 29 12.48 -23.93 21.96
CA ALA A 29 13.76 -24.53 22.35
C ALA A 29 14.67 -24.98 21.19
N LEU A 30 14.59 -24.34 20.01
CA LEU A 30 15.63 -24.44 18.96
C LEU A 30 15.89 -23.07 18.27
N VAL A 31 15.76 -21.96 19.01
CA VAL A 31 16.04 -20.58 18.52
C VAL A 31 17.51 -20.19 18.78
N GLY A 32 18.37 -21.18 19.06
CA GLY A 32 19.82 -20.97 19.22
C GLY A 32 20.53 -21.25 17.91
N CYS A 33 21.42 -20.33 17.51
CA CYS A 33 22.36 -20.41 16.38
C CYS A 33 21.84 -19.95 15.00
N TRP A 34 21.27 -18.73 14.94
CA TRP A 34 21.61 -17.67 13.96
C TRP A 34 20.62 -16.50 14.11
N ARG A 35 20.69 -15.78 15.23
CA ARG A 35 20.12 -14.43 15.30
C ARG A 35 21.20 -13.49 14.77
N THR A 36 21.03 -12.95 13.58
CA THR A 36 21.68 -11.67 13.26
C THR A 36 21.10 -10.67 14.25
N GLU A 37 21.91 -10.20 15.21
CA GLU A 37 21.48 -9.12 16.11
C GLU A 37 21.09 -7.92 15.26
N ILE A 38 19.81 -7.57 15.30
CA ILE A 38 19.33 -6.35 14.67
C ILE A 38 19.67 -5.24 15.65
N HIS A 39 20.47 -4.28 15.22
CA HIS A 39 20.82 -3.09 15.98
C HIS A 39 19.99 -1.91 15.46
N PRO A 40 18.73 -1.74 15.91
CA PRO A 40 17.93 -0.57 15.54
C PRO A 40 18.53 0.69 16.19
N PRO A 41 18.28 1.89 15.62
CA PRO A 41 18.64 3.12 16.29
C PRO A 41 17.95 3.24 17.66
N PRO A 42 18.59 3.82 18.69
CA PRO A 42 17.94 4.09 19.96
C PRO A 42 16.82 5.13 19.82
N LEU A 43 15.84 5.10 20.74
CA LEU A 43 14.66 6.00 20.72
C LEU A 43 15.06 7.48 20.63
N ALA A 44 16.06 7.90 21.39
CA ALA A 44 16.55 9.28 21.38
C ALA A 44 17.03 9.76 19.99
N ILE A 45 17.43 8.84 19.10
CA ILE A 45 17.77 9.15 17.71
C ILE A 45 16.53 9.08 16.81
N ILE A 46 15.65 8.10 17.04
CA ILE A 46 14.43 7.89 16.25
C ILE A 46 13.47 9.10 16.37
N GLU A 47 13.36 9.68 17.56
CA GLU A 47 12.43 10.80 17.86
C GLU A 47 12.86 12.13 17.24
N GLN A 48 14.08 12.20 16.71
CA GLN A 48 14.60 13.40 16.06
C GLN A 48 14.36 13.36 14.54
N PRO A 49 14.15 14.51 13.88
CA PRO A 49 14.16 14.58 12.43
C PRO A 49 15.55 14.22 11.89
N TRP A 50 15.60 13.34 10.89
CA TRP A 50 16.85 12.98 10.22
C TRP A 50 17.04 13.85 8.99
N LEU A 51 18.26 14.36 8.83
CA LEU A 51 18.66 15.16 7.68
C LEU A 51 19.61 14.35 6.78
N ASN A 52 19.52 14.58 5.48
CA ASN A 52 20.45 13.96 4.53
C ASN A 52 21.85 14.58 4.67
N VAL A 53 22.89 13.76 4.56
CA VAL A 53 24.31 14.17 4.74
C VAL A 53 24.85 15.00 3.55
N GLY A 54 24.07 15.14 2.46
CA GLY A 54 24.48 15.86 1.25
C GLY A 54 23.40 16.83 0.73
N PRO A 55 23.69 17.57 -0.36
CA PRO A 55 22.71 18.45 -0.98
C PRO A 55 21.51 17.63 -1.47
N THR A 56 20.33 17.97 -0.97
CA THR A 56 19.07 17.34 -1.40
C THR A 56 18.09 18.36 -1.90
N SER A 57 17.27 17.96 -2.87
CA SER A 57 16.08 18.73 -3.21
C SER A 57 15.24 18.92 -1.94
N PRO A 58 14.68 20.12 -1.70
CA PRO A 58 13.70 20.28 -0.63
C PRO A 58 12.57 19.27 -0.83
N SER A 59 11.94 18.85 0.27
CA SER A 59 10.76 17.99 0.23
C SER A 59 9.75 18.56 1.20
N ARG A 60 8.56 18.92 0.70
CA ARG A 60 7.43 19.41 1.48
C ARG A 60 6.44 18.28 1.68
N ASP A 61 5.90 18.23 2.89
CA ASP A 61 4.84 17.31 3.28
C ASP A 61 3.48 17.87 2.90
N GLY A 62 2.70 17.14 2.11
CA GLY A 62 1.32 17.52 1.82
C GLY A 62 0.46 17.65 3.07
N ASP A 63 0.69 16.83 4.11
CA ASP A 63 -0.08 16.89 5.35
C ASP A 63 0.28 18.16 6.16
N VAL A 64 1.57 18.53 6.21
CA VAL A 64 2.00 19.79 6.85
C VAL A 64 1.48 20.99 6.08
N GLU A 65 1.54 20.97 4.75
CA GLU A 65 1.01 22.06 3.91
C GLU A 65 -0.51 22.21 4.09
N THR A 66 -1.23 21.09 4.23
CA THR A 66 -2.66 21.08 4.56
C THR A 66 -2.93 21.74 5.90
N VAL A 67 -2.25 21.32 6.96
CA VAL A 67 -2.46 21.85 8.32
C VAL A 67 -2.12 23.33 8.39
N VAL A 68 -0.99 23.74 7.81
CA VAL A 68 -0.59 25.16 7.78
C VAL A 68 -1.61 25.99 7.01
N GLY A 69 -2.06 25.52 5.84
CA GLY A 69 -3.07 26.22 5.04
C GLY A 69 -4.41 26.32 5.75
N LEU A 70 -4.88 25.24 6.40
CA LEU A 70 -6.11 25.26 7.17
C LEU A 70 -6.01 26.16 8.39
N SER A 71 -4.86 26.18 9.08
CA SER A 71 -4.64 27.09 10.20
C SER A 71 -4.76 28.56 9.80
N GLN A 72 -4.30 28.93 8.61
CA GLN A 72 -4.48 30.28 8.06
C GLN A 72 -5.96 30.58 7.83
N VAL A 73 -6.69 29.66 7.18
CA VAL A 73 -8.14 29.80 6.95
C VAL A 73 -8.91 29.97 8.24
N LEU A 74 -8.60 29.16 9.26
CA LEU A 74 -9.28 29.21 10.57
C LEU A 74 -8.95 30.50 11.34
N ALA A 75 -7.81 31.13 11.07
CA ALA A 75 -7.46 32.46 11.58
C ALA A 75 -8.17 33.60 10.82
N GLY A 76 -9.00 33.30 9.82
CA GLY A 76 -9.67 34.29 8.97
C GLY A 76 -8.80 34.83 7.84
N GLU A 77 -7.64 34.23 7.59
CA GLU A 77 -6.75 34.61 6.49
C GLU A 77 -7.09 33.85 5.21
N ALA A 78 -6.90 34.48 4.05
CA ALA A 78 -6.96 33.77 2.78
C ALA A 78 -5.72 32.87 2.63
N PRO A 79 -5.86 31.60 2.18
CA PRO A 79 -4.72 30.74 1.93
C PRO A 79 -3.75 31.40 0.94
N LYS A 80 -2.46 31.47 1.30
CA LYS A 80 -1.43 31.98 0.39
C LYS A 80 -1.15 30.96 -0.70
N ARG A 81 -1.80 31.15 -1.85
CA ARG A 81 -1.60 30.30 -3.03
C ARG A 81 -0.27 30.59 -3.68
N ALA A 82 0.51 29.55 -3.93
CA ALA A 82 1.79 29.68 -4.60
C ALA A 82 1.59 30.04 -6.08
N ALA A 83 2.46 30.92 -6.60
CA ALA A 83 2.58 31.20 -8.01
C ALA A 83 3.45 30.14 -8.70
N GLY A 84 3.24 29.93 -10.00
CA GLY A 84 4.01 28.99 -10.81
C GLY A 84 3.15 28.25 -11.82
N ARG A 85 3.79 27.38 -12.61
CA ARG A 85 3.07 26.48 -13.52
C ARG A 85 2.31 25.42 -12.69
N PRO A 86 1.02 25.18 -12.97
CA PRO A 86 0.28 24.05 -12.39
C PRO A 86 1.01 22.71 -12.56
N LEU A 87 0.94 21.88 -11.52
CA LEU A 87 1.54 20.54 -11.48
C LEU A 87 0.49 19.45 -11.71
N ASN A 88 0.89 18.37 -12.37
CA ASN A 88 0.15 17.11 -12.39
C ASN A 88 0.75 16.15 -11.37
N ILE A 89 0.03 15.91 -10.27
CA ILE A 89 0.49 15.08 -9.16
C ILE A 89 -0.31 13.77 -9.18
N LEU A 90 0.35 12.66 -9.47
CA LEU A 90 -0.24 11.32 -9.47
C LEU A 90 -0.06 10.66 -8.09
N VAL A 91 -1.13 10.11 -7.53
CA VAL A 91 -1.13 9.40 -6.24
C VAL A 91 -1.72 8.00 -6.43
N LEU A 92 -0.91 6.97 -6.22
CA LEU A 92 -1.31 5.57 -6.33
C LEU A 92 -1.39 4.92 -4.95
N SER A 93 -2.57 4.43 -4.59
CA SER A 93 -2.75 3.72 -3.32
C SER A 93 -2.20 2.30 -3.35
N GLY A 94 -2.09 1.70 -2.16
CA GLY A 94 -1.84 0.27 -2.03
C GLY A 94 -3.10 -0.57 -2.25
N GLY A 95 -2.91 -1.86 -2.56
CA GLY A 95 -4.03 -2.79 -2.70
C GLY A 95 -3.74 -4.14 -3.36
N GLY A 96 -2.48 -4.50 -3.62
CA GLY A 96 -2.11 -5.81 -4.15
C GLY A 96 -2.67 -6.03 -5.55
N LYS A 97 -3.50 -7.07 -5.73
CA LYS A 97 -4.08 -7.46 -7.04
C LYS A 97 -4.83 -6.33 -7.75
N TYR A 98 -5.44 -5.42 -7.00
CA TYR A 98 -6.20 -4.31 -7.54
C TYR A 98 -5.33 -3.28 -8.30
N GLY A 99 -4.01 -3.40 -8.25
CA GLY A 99 -3.11 -2.69 -9.16
C GLY A 99 -3.40 -2.96 -10.65
N ALA A 100 -4.04 -4.08 -10.99
CA ALA A 100 -4.51 -4.35 -12.35
C ALA A 100 -5.53 -3.32 -12.83
N PHE A 101 -6.44 -2.88 -11.96
CA PHE A 101 -7.41 -1.84 -12.29
C PHE A 101 -6.72 -0.50 -12.57
N THR A 102 -5.79 -0.06 -11.71
CA THR A 102 -5.10 1.21 -11.91
C THR A 102 -4.16 1.19 -13.11
N ALA A 103 -3.51 0.06 -13.38
CA ALA A 103 -2.79 -0.17 -14.64
C ALA A 103 -3.73 -0.01 -15.84
N GLY A 104 -4.92 -0.62 -15.80
CA GLY A 104 -5.96 -0.45 -16.81
C GLY A 104 -6.32 1.00 -17.04
N VAL A 105 -6.64 1.75 -15.97
CA VAL A 105 -6.97 3.18 -16.03
C VAL A 105 -5.85 3.98 -16.71
N LEU A 106 -4.59 3.75 -16.35
CA LEU A 106 -3.45 4.47 -16.94
C LEU A 106 -3.27 4.18 -18.43
N VAL A 107 -3.41 2.92 -18.85
CA VAL A 107 -3.31 2.52 -20.26
C VAL A 107 -4.49 3.06 -21.06
N GLY A 108 -5.71 3.02 -20.52
CA GLY A 108 -6.90 3.60 -21.15
C GLY A 108 -6.80 5.13 -21.27
N TRP A 109 -6.22 5.79 -20.27
CA TRP A 109 -5.98 7.24 -20.30
C TRP A 109 -4.93 7.62 -21.34
N THR A 110 -3.89 6.82 -21.50
CA THR A 110 -2.96 6.98 -22.63
C THR A 110 -3.71 6.84 -23.95
N ALA A 111 -4.55 5.80 -24.10
CA ALA A 111 -5.29 5.54 -25.33
C ALA A 111 -6.28 6.67 -25.69
N SER A 112 -6.82 7.39 -24.71
CA SER A 112 -7.65 8.57 -24.96
C SER A 112 -6.86 9.81 -25.40
N GLY A 113 -5.53 9.77 -25.33
CA GLY A 113 -4.64 10.89 -25.67
C GLY A 113 -4.62 12.01 -24.62
N GLN A 114 -5.27 11.83 -23.47
CA GLN A 114 -5.47 12.88 -22.48
C GLN A 114 -4.59 12.72 -21.23
N ARG A 115 -3.75 11.66 -21.16
CA ARG A 115 -2.91 11.41 -20.00
C ARG A 115 -1.82 12.47 -19.87
N PRO A 116 -1.79 13.26 -18.79
CA PRO A 116 -0.77 14.28 -18.63
C PRO A 116 0.58 13.64 -18.33
N VAL A 117 1.65 14.38 -18.59
CA VAL A 117 2.95 14.09 -17.99
C VAL A 117 2.90 14.47 -16.52
N PHE A 118 3.20 13.52 -15.64
CA PHE A 118 3.14 13.74 -14.20
C PHE A 118 4.40 14.43 -13.69
N ASP A 119 4.26 15.62 -13.11
CA ASP A 119 5.37 16.34 -12.48
C ASP A 119 5.83 15.63 -11.20
N VAL A 120 4.88 15.04 -10.48
CA VAL A 120 5.12 14.28 -9.26
C VAL A 120 4.30 12.99 -9.30
N ALA A 121 4.88 11.90 -8.85
CA ALA A 121 4.14 10.67 -8.57
C ALA A 121 4.46 10.14 -7.17
N THR A 122 3.45 9.62 -6.48
CA THR A 122 3.59 8.94 -5.19
C THR A 122 2.96 7.55 -5.24
N GLY A 123 3.53 6.59 -4.50
CA GLY A 123 3.02 5.22 -4.47
C GLY A 123 3.35 4.46 -3.20
N ILE A 124 2.43 3.59 -2.79
CA ILE A 124 2.58 2.65 -1.66
C ILE A 124 2.14 1.25 -2.13
N SER A 125 2.83 0.19 -1.70
CA SER A 125 2.47 -1.19 -2.03
C SER A 125 2.49 -1.43 -3.54
N SER A 126 1.51 -2.16 -4.08
CA SER A 126 1.29 -2.28 -5.53
C SER A 126 1.33 -0.92 -6.25
N GLY A 127 0.85 0.14 -5.60
CA GLY A 127 0.89 1.50 -6.12
C GLY A 127 2.30 2.03 -6.35
N ALA A 128 3.32 1.56 -5.63
CA ALA A 128 4.71 1.95 -5.85
C ALA A 128 5.24 1.50 -7.21
N ILE A 129 4.94 0.26 -7.60
CA ILE A 129 5.33 -0.31 -8.89
C ILE A 129 4.55 0.40 -10.01
N VAL A 130 3.23 0.54 -9.85
CA VAL A 130 2.38 1.24 -10.83
C VAL A 130 2.84 2.69 -11.00
N ALA A 131 3.07 3.44 -9.91
CA ALA A 131 3.53 4.82 -9.95
C ALA A 131 4.87 4.96 -10.67
N THR A 132 5.81 4.03 -10.45
CA THR A 132 7.13 4.05 -11.10
C THR A 132 7.01 3.99 -12.62
N LEU A 133 6.28 2.99 -13.12
CA LEU A 133 6.06 2.82 -14.57
C LEU A 133 5.23 3.97 -15.14
N ALA A 134 4.19 4.38 -14.40
CA ALA A 134 3.27 5.42 -14.85
C ALA A 134 3.93 6.80 -14.95
N PHE A 135 4.83 7.10 -14.02
CA PHE A 135 5.61 8.31 -13.99
C PHE A 135 6.55 8.40 -15.19
N LEU A 136 7.22 7.32 -15.57
CA LEU A 136 8.12 7.35 -16.72
C LEU A 136 7.40 7.41 -18.09
N GLY A 137 6.08 7.21 -18.10
CA GLY A 137 5.19 7.58 -19.20
C GLY A 137 4.70 6.42 -20.06
N PRO A 138 3.96 6.71 -21.15
CA PRO A 138 3.23 5.73 -21.97
C PRO A 138 4.04 4.57 -22.53
N LYS A 139 5.36 4.72 -22.73
CA LYS A 139 6.22 3.63 -23.22
C LYS A 139 6.29 2.42 -22.27
N TYR A 140 5.88 2.60 -21.01
CA TYR A 140 5.79 1.53 -20.02
C TYR A 140 4.40 0.92 -19.92
N ASP A 141 3.44 1.31 -20.76
CA ASP A 141 2.06 0.83 -20.69
C ASP A 141 1.94 -0.68 -20.97
N ASP A 142 2.78 -1.23 -21.86
CA ASP A 142 2.84 -2.69 -22.07
C ASP A 142 3.36 -3.42 -20.82
N LYS A 143 4.31 -2.83 -20.09
CA LYS A 143 4.80 -3.38 -18.82
C LYS A 143 3.74 -3.28 -17.72
N LEU A 144 2.98 -2.18 -17.67
CA LEU A 144 1.81 -2.04 -16.80
C LEU A 144 0.76 -3.12 -17.10
N ARG A 145 0.42 -3.33 -18.37
CA ARG A 145 -0.54 -4.34 -18.80
C ARG A 145 -0.07 -5.74 -18.44
N ASN A 146 1.10 -6.15 -18.91
CA ASN A 146 1.56 -7.52 -18.72
C ASN A 146 1.85 -7.81 -17.24
N GLY A 147 2.58 -6.92 -16.56
CA GLY A 147 2.99 -7.09 -15.16
C GLY A 147 1.83 -7.15 -14.17
N PHE A 148 0.62 -6.70 -14.54
CA PHE A 148 -0.55 -6.76 -13.66
C PHE A 148 -1.68 -7.66 -14.16
N THR A 149 -1.57 -8.29 -15.34
CA THR A 149 -2.63 -9.17 -15.87
C THR A 149 -2.21 -10.63 -16.02
N THR A 150 -0.91 -10.93 -16.03
CA THR A 150 -0.41 -12.30 -16.27
C THR A 150 0.10 -13.00 -15.01
N LEU A 151 0.32 -12.25 -13.93
CA LEU A 151 0.96 -12.79 -12.72
C LEU A 151 -0.01 -13.63 -11.88
N ARG A 152 0.52 -14.72 -11.34
CA ARG A 152 -0.09 -15.52 -10.27
C ARG A 152 0.60 -15.22 -8.94
N ARG A 153 -0.03 -15.61 -7.83
CA ARG A 153 0.54 -15.41 -6.48
C ARG A 153 1.92 -16.08 -6.35
N SER A 154 2.11 -17.24 -6.96
CA SER A 154 3.37 -17.99 -6.98
C SER A 154 4.51 -17.25 -7.66
N ASP A 155 4.20 -16.36 -8.60
CA ASP A 155 5.18 -15.60 -9.37
C ASP A 155 5.70 -14.40 -8.58
N LEU A 156 5.07 -14.11 -7.44
CA LEU A 156 5.39 -12.99 -6.55
C LEU A 156 5.88 -13.48 -5.17
N PHE A 157 5.19 -14.47 -4.61
CA PHE A 157 5.37 -14.91 -3.22
C PHE A 157 5.35 -16.43 -3.10
N VAL A 158 6.40 -16.98 -2.49
CA VAL A 158 6.54 -18.43 -2.25
C VAL A 158 6.37 -18.72 -0.77
N TRP A 159 5.55 -19.74 -0.47
CA TRP A 159 5.31 -20.22 0.88
C TRP A 159 6.59 -20.83 1.48
N ARG A 160 7.09 -20.27 2.59
CA ARG A 160 8.31 -20.76 3.28
C ARG A 160 8.15 -20.75 4.81
N PRO A 161 7.17 -21.48 5.37
CA PRO A 161 6.74 -21.33 6.76
C PRO A 161 7.82 -21.76 7.77
N ILE A 162 8.55 -22.86 7.50
CA ILE A 162 9.55 -23.40 8.43
C ILE A 162 10.73 -22.42 8.58
N ARG A 163 11.24 -21.89 7.46
CA ARG A 163 12.34 -20.91 7.47
C ARG A 163 11.90 -19.56 8.06
N GLY A 164 10.65 -19.17 7.81
CA GLY A 164 10.02 -17.97 8.33
C GLY A 164 9.83 -17.97 9.84
N LEU A 165 9.34 -19.08 10.41
CA LEU A 165 9.15 -19.26 11.86
C LEU A 165 10.48 -19.26 12.61
N ILE A 166 11.51 -19.91 12.04
CA ILE A 166 12.86 -20.01 12.65
C ILE A 166 13.57 -18.65 12.67
N ARG A 167 13.41 -17.83 11.62
CA ARG A 167 14.05 -16.51 11.52
C ARG A 167 13.18 -15.36 12.04
N GLY A 168 11.92 -15.60 12.40
CA GLY A 168 10.98 -14.55 12.84
C GLY A 168 10.63 -13.52 11.76
N THR A 169 10.75 -13.88 10.48
CA THR A 169 10.73 -12.95 9.33
C THR A 169 9.51 -13.17 8.41
N GLY A 170 8.38 -13.72 8.87
CA GLY A 170 7.15 -13.86 8.05
C GLY A 170 6.99 -15.22 7.34
N LEU A 171 5.78 -15.50 6.84
CA LEU A 171 5.38 -16.84 6.34
C LEU A 171 5.68 -17.09 4.85
N MET A 172 5.86 -16.02 4.08
CA MET A 172 6.17 -16.02 2.65
C MET A 172 7.48 -15.31 2.36
N SER A 173 8.17 -15.75 1.31
CA SER A 173 9.34 -15.09 0.74
C SER A 173 8.96 -14.34 -0.54
N ALA A 174 9.48 -13.12 -0.70
CA ALA A 174 9.33 -12.30 -1.89
C ALA A 174 10.46 -12.49 -2.93
N ALA A 175 11.22 -13.58 -2.86
CA ALA A 175 12.32 -13.84 -3.80
C ALA A 175 11.89 -13.80 -5.29
N PRO A 176 10.72 -14.33 -5.70
CA PRO A 176 10.27 -14.18 -7.10
C PRO A 176 10.02 -12.72 -7.50
N LEU A 177 9.40 -11.92 -6.62
CA LEU A 177 9.20 -10.50 -6.84
C LEU A 177 10.54 -9.74 -6.89
N GLU A 178 11.50 -10.10 -6.05
CA GLU A 178 12.86 -9.54 -6.10
C GLU A 178 13.53 -9.82 -7.45
N GLU A 179 13.40 -11.04 -7.97
CA GLU A 179 13.96 -11.41 -9.28
C GLU A 179 13.23 -10.71 -10.44
N LEU A 180 11.90 -10.55 -10.33
CA LEU A 180 11.10 -9.78 -11.28
C LEU A 180 11.54 -8.31 -11.29
N LEU A 181 11.67 -7.68 -10.12
CA LEU A 181 12.18 -6.30 -10.01
C LEU A 181 13.61 -6.17 -10.54
N ALA A 182 14.46 -7.19 -10.37
CA ALA A 182 15.80 -7.19 -10.94
C ALA A 182 15.80 -7.19 -12.47
N ARG A 183 14.81 -7.87 -13.09
CA ARG A 183 14.61 -7.87 -14.55
C ARG A 183 13.97 -6.57 -15.07
N GLU A 184 13.03 -6.01 -14.31
CA GLU A 184 12.24 -4.84 -14.74
C GLU A 184 12.94 -3.51 -14.50
N ILE A 185 13.74 -3.38 -13.44
CA ILE A 185 14.54 -2.18 -13.15
C ILE A 185 15.85 -2.29 -13.94
N THR A 186 15.78 -1.95 -15.22
CA THR A 186 16.91 -2.01 -16.16
C THR A 186 17.81 -0.77 -16.08
N PRO A 187 19.02 -0.78 -16.66
CA PRO A 187 19.85 0.41 -16.81
C PRO A 187 19.13 1.57 -17.50
N GLU A 188 18.29 1.28 -18.50
CA GLU A 188 17.49 2.28 -19.22
C GLU A 188 16.47 2.92 -18.28
N LEU A 189 15.72 2.12 -17.50
CA LEU A 189 14.77 2.64 -16.52
C LEU A 189 15.47 3.54 -15.48
N MET A 190 16.65 3.14 -15.01
CA MET A 190 17.45 3.95 -14.08
C MET A 190 17.91 5.28 -14.70
N SER A 191 18.36 5.26 -15.95
CA SER A 191 18.74 6.48 -16.68
C SER A 191 17.57 7.44 -16.85
N GLU A 192 16.35 6.92 -17.05
CA GLU A 192 15.17 7.74 -17.19
C GLU A 192 14.65 8.32 -15.87
N LEU A 193 14.79 7.59 -14.76
CA LEU A 193 14.57 8.16 -13.42
C LEU A 193 15.55 9.30 -13.15
N GLN A 194 16.81 9.15 -13.57
CA GLN A 194 17.81 10.21 -13.48
C GLN A 194 17.42 11.42 -14.34
N GLN A 195 17.02 11.20 -15.59
CA GLN A 195 16.57 12.29 -16.45
C GLN A 195 15.37 13.02 -15.86
N ALA A 196 14.37 12.29 -15.35
CA ALA A 196 13.20 12.88 -14.71
C ALA A 196 13.57 13.74 -13.49
N TYR A 197 14.58 13.34 -12.71
CA TYR A 197 15.11 14.16 -11.63
C TYR A 197 15.68 15.49 -12.14
N HIS A 198 16.47 15.45 -13.21
CA HIS A 198 17.06 16.65 -13.84
C HIS A 198 16.01 17.55 -14.48
N ASP A 199 14.90 16.99 -14.96
CA ASP A 199 13.74 17.73 -15.47
C ASP A 199 12.88 18.35 -14.36
N GLY A 200 13.27 18.18 -13.09
CA GLY A 200 12.55 18.72 -11.93
C GLY A 200 11.35 17.88 -11.48
N ARG A 201 11.12 16.71 -12.10
CA ARG A 201 10.04 15.79 -11.74
C ARG A 201 10.46 14.88 -10.59
N ARG A 202 9.52 14.40 -9.77
CA ARG A 202 9.83 13.55 -8.61
C ARG A 202 8.94 12.33 -8.46
N LEU A 203 9.55 11.20 -8.11
CA LEU A 203 8.87 9.96 -7.76
C LEU A 203 9.15 9.59 -6.30
N TYR A 204 8.11 9.55 -5.48
CA TYR A 204 8.20 9.23 -4.06
C TYR A 204 7.52 7.92 -3.71
N ILE A 205 8.22 7.02 -3.04
CA ILE A 205 7.68 5.73 -2.61
C ILE A 205 7.62 5.65 -1.09
N GLY A 206 6.51 5.15 -0.55
CA GLY A 206 6.31 4.94 0.89
C GLY A 206 6.65 3.51 1.33
N THR A 207 7.30 3.39 2.49
CA THR A 207 7.51 2.12 3.23
C THR A 207 7.30 2.37 4.73
N GLY A 208 7.06 1.32 5.50
CA GLY A 208 6.97 1.39 6.95
C GLY A 208 8.15 0.70 7.62
N ASN A 209 8.85 1.39 8.52
CA ASN A 209 9.80 0.75 9.42
C ASN A 209 9.03 -0.05 10.47
N ILE A 210 9.12 -1.38 10.44
CA ILE A 210 8.27 -2.26 11.27
C ILE A 210 8.69 -2.33 12.74
N LEU A 211 9.90 -1.88 13.07
CA LEU A 211 10.38 -1.86 14.45
C LEU A 211 10.04 -0.53 15.13
N THR A 212 10.10 0.57 14.38
CA THR A 212 9.83 1.91 14.91
C THR A 212 8.43 2.43 14.60
N ASN A 213 7.67 1.71 13.75
CA ASN A 213 6.37 2.10 13.22
C ASN A 213 6.35 3.48 12.53
N ARG A 214 7.49 3.89 11.97
CA ARG A 214 7.61 5.15 11.23
C ARG A 214 7.35 4.95 9.74
N PHE A 215 6.59 5.87 9.17
CA PHE A 215 6.45 5.98 7.72
C PHE A 215 7.71 6.64 7.14
N THR A 216 8.30 6.00 6.14
CA THR A 216 9.50 6.47 5.45
C THR A 216 9.18 6.70 3.99
N VAL A 217 9.49 7.90 3.50
CA VAL A 217 9.34 8.26 2.09
C VAL A 217 10.71 8.32 1.41
N TRP A 218 10.81 7.65 0.28
CA TRP A 218 12.02 7.57 -0.54
C TRP A 218 11.83 8.38 -1.83
N ASP A 219 12.78 9.26 -2.16
CA ASP A 219 12.83 9.94 -3.47
C ASP A 219 13.62 9.07 -4.45
N LEU A 220 12.92 8.29 -5.27
CA LEU A 220 13.55 7.34 -6.20
C LEU A 220 14.32 8.05 -7.30
N THR A 221 13.83 9.21 -7.74
CA THR A 221 14.50 10.06 -8.74
C THR A 221 15.81 10.62 -8.20
N ALA A 222 15.85 11.07 -6.94
CA ALA A 222 17.08 11.53 -6.29
C ALA A 222 18.05 10.37 -6.03
N ILE A 223 17.55 9.20 -5.59
CA ILE A 223 18.38 8.01 -5.40
C ILE A 223 19.02 7.57 -6.72
N ALA A 224 18.26 7.52 -7.81
CA ALA A 224 18.79 7.22 -9.14
C ALA A 224 19.86 8.23 -9.59
N SER A 225 19.72 9.50 -9.20
CA SER A 225 20.63 10.59 -9.58
C SER A 225 21.79 10.83 -8.60
N SER A 226 21.90 10.01 -7.55
CA SER A 226 22.81 10.27 -6.43
C SER A 226 24.30 9.96 -6.72
N GLY A 227 24.61 9.34 -7.86
CA GLY A 227 25.96 8.87 -8.20
C GLY A 227 26.42 7.64 -7.42
N ARG A 228 25.55 7.04 -6.59
CA ARG A 228 25.88 5.85 -5.80
C ARG A 228 25.99 4.61 -6.69
N PRO A 229 27.02 3.77 -6.52
CA PRO A 229 27.18 2.55 -7.32
C PRO A 229 26.06 1.53 -7.05
N ASP A 230 25.44 1.58 -5.87
CA ASP A 230 24.38 0.67 -5.44
C ASP A 230 22.95 1.22 -5.68
N ALA A 231 22.79 2.37 -6.36
CA ALA A 231 21.48 2.99 -6.57
C ALA A 231 20.43 2.05 -7.21
N PRO A 232 20.73 1.23 -8.23
CA PRO A 232 19.76 0.29 -8.78
C PRO A 232 19.32 -0.79 -7.77
N VAL A 233 20.24 -1.24 -6.92
CA VAL A 233 19.95 -2.20 -5.85
C VAL A 233 19.03 -1.55 -4.81
N LEU A 234 19.32 -0.31 -4.43
CA LEU A 234 18.51 0.43 -3.47
C LEU A 234 17.09 0.69 -3.99
N VAL A 235 16.92 1.10 -5.25
CA VAL A 235 15.59 1.27 -5.89
C VAL A 235 14.79 -0.04 -5.85
N ARG A 236 15.40 -1.17 -6.24
CA ARG A 236 14.75 -2.48 -6.19
C ARG A 236 14.35 -2.87 -4.76
N LYS A 237 15.24 -2.65 -3.78
CA LYS A 237 14.96 -2.91 -2.36
C LYS A 237 13.80 -2.08 -1.84
N ILE A 238 13.69 -0.81 -2.22
CA ILE A 238 12.59 0.08 -1.81
C ILE A 238 11.26 -0.40 -2.38
N LEU A 239 11.21 -0.73 -3.68
CA LEU A 239 10.00 -1.26 -4.32
C LEU A 239 9.57 -2.61 -3.73
N LEU A 240 10.55 -3.48 -3.43
CA LEU A 240 10.33 -4.75 -2.75
C LEU A 240 9.77 -4.53 -1.34
N ALA A 241 10.39 -3.63 -0.56
CA ALA A 241 9.96 -3.30 0.78
C ALA A 241 8.54 -2.74 0.80
N SER A 242 8.24 -1.80 -0.11
CA SER A 242 6.89 -1.22 -0.23
C SER A 242 5.84 -2.29 -0.50
N SER A 243 6.19 -3.40 -1.18
CA SER A 243 5.29 -4.50 -1.55
C SER A 243 5.26 -5.67 -0.54
N ALA A 244 6.06 -5.61 0.53
CA ALA A 244 6.21 -6.69 1.49
C ALA A 244 5.21 -6.53 2.65
N VAL A 245 4.02 -7.14 2.55
CA VAL A 245 2.97 -6.96 3.57
C VAL A 245 3.38 -7.54 4.93
N PRO A 246 3.37 -6.72 6.01
CA PRO A 246 3.74 -7.15 7.36
C PRO A 246 2.99 -8.40 7.83
N GLY A 247 3.71 -9.32 8.48
CA GLY A 247 3.17 -10.59 9.00
C GLY A 247 2.95 -11.67 7.94
N VAL A 248 2.88 -11.31 6.66
CA VAL A 248 2.75 -12.27 5.54
C VAL A 248 4.10 -12.48 4.86
N VAL A 249 4.77 -11.38 4.49
CA VAL A 249 6.02 -11.37 3.74
C VAL A 249 7.15 -10.84 4.61
N ALA A 250 8.37 -11.35 4.39
CA ALA A 250 9.54 -10.88 5.10
C ALA A 250 9.84 -9.39 4.87
N PRO A 251 10.16 -8.63 5.93
CA PRO A 251 10.64 -7.26 5.77
C PRO A 251 12.00 -7.24 5.08
N VAL A 252 12.31 -6.12 4.45
CA VAL A 252 13.58 -5.86 3.78
C VAL A 252 14.49 -5.09 4.72
N GLU A 253 15.73 -5.56 4.88
CA GLU A 253 16.74 -4.92 5.72
C GLU A 253 17.40 -3.75 5.00
N PHE A 254 17.59 -2.62 5.70
CA PHE A 254 18.34 -1.46 5.24
C PHE A 254 19.44 -1.15 6.26
N ASP A 255 20.68 -1.09 5.79
CA ASP A 255 21.76 -0.54 6.61
C ASP A 255 21.74 0.98 6.46
N VAL A 256 21.64 1.68 7.58
CA VAL A 256 21.59 3.14 7.64
C VAL A 256 22.70 3.67 8.53
N GLU A 257 23.17 4.87 8.27
CA GLU A 257 24.15 5.54 9.11
C GLU A 257 23.57 6.85 9.61
N VAL A 258 23.56 7.03 10.93
CA VAL A 258 23.10 8.25 11.59
C VAL A 258 24.21 8.75 12.49
N ASN A 259 24.69 9.96 12.25
CA ASN A 259 25.82 10.57 12.99
C ASN A 259 27.07 9.69 13.02
N GLY A 260 27.40 9.01 11.91
CA GLY A 260 28.57 8.12 11.80
C GLY A 260 28.38 6.74 12.43
N VAL A 261 27.22 6.44 13.02
CA VAL A 261 26.91 5.13 13.61
C VAL A 261 25.99 4.35 12.69
N ARG A 262 26.37 3.10 12.40
CA ARG A 262 25.58 2.20 11.55
C ARG A 262 24.50 1.49 12.35
N TYR A 263 23.31 1.48 11.80
CA TYR A 263 22.13 0.80 12.32
C TYR A 263 21.48 -0.04 11.22
N ARG A 264 20.56 -0.91 11.64
CA ARG A 264 19.74 -1.69 10.72
C ARG A 264 18.26 -1.39 10.90
N GLU A 265 17.62 -0.98 9.82
CA GLU A 265 16.17 -0.78 9.74
C GLU A 265 15.51 -1.96 9.02
N LEU A 266 14.28 -2.29 9.41
CA LEU A 266 13.44 -3.29 8.74
C LEU A 266 12.25 -2.59 8.12
N HIS A 267 12.15 -2.63 6.79
CA HIS A 267 11.07 -1.97 6.05
C HIS A 267 10.12 -2.97 5.42
N ALA A 268 8.84 -2.61 5.42
CA ALA A 268 7.76 -3.38 4.85
C ALA A 268 6.72 -2.44 4.20
N ASP A 269 5.64 -3.00 3.69
CA ASP A 269 4.50 -2.27 3.16
C ASP A 269 3.95 -1.32 4.23
N ALA A 270 3.76 -0.06 3.86
CA ALA A 270 3.29 1.02 4.73
C ALA A 270 1.78 1.23 4.68
N GLY A 271 1.00 0.32 4.08
CA GLY A 271 -0.44 0.47 3.92
C GLY A 271 -1.21 0.69 5.24
N ASN A 272 -0.68 0.24 6.37
CA ASN A 272 -1.26 0.51 7.70
C ASN A 272 -0.90 1.88 8.28
N MET A 273 0.00 2.64 7.64
CA MET A 273 0.46 3.96 8.05
C MET A 273 -0.07 5.06 7.11
N ALA A 274 -0.06 4.79 5.80
CA ALA A 274 -0.62 5.66 4.78
C ALA A 274 -1.13 4.81 3.60
N GLN A 275 -2.23 5.23 3.00
CA GLN A 275 -2.78 4.65 1.79
C GLN A 275 -2.68 5.61 0.60
N ALA A 276 -2.60 6.92 0.85
CA ALA A 276 -2.37 7.93 -0.17
C ALA A 276 -1.63 9.11 0.46
N PHE A 277 -0.65 9.68 -0.25
CA PHE A 277 0.15 10.79 0.27
C PHE A 277 0.69 11.67 -0.85
N VAL A 278 1.06 12.92 -0.53
CA VAL A 278 1.70 13.85 -1.46
C VAL A 278 3.01 14.36 -0.85
N ARG A 279 4.06 14.40 -1.69
CA ARG A 279 5.32 15.08 -1.42
C ARG A 279 5.72 15.87 -2.65
N THR A 280 6.25 17.08 -2.46
CA THR A 280 6.66 17.95 -3.57
C THR A 280 7.97 18.65 -3.22
N THR A 281 8.68 19.17 -4.23
CA THR A 281 9.93 19.92 -4.00
C THR A 281 9.72 21.36 -3.53
N GLY A 282 8.52 21.88 -3.75
CA GLY A 282 8.13 23.24 -3.41
C GLY A 282 6.64 23.34 -3.12
N PRO A 283 6.14 24.55 -2.82
CA PRO A 283 4.71 24.80 -2.68
C PRO A 283 3.94 24.32 -3.91
N ILE A 284 2.70 23.86 -3.73
CA ILE A 284 1.84 23.47 -4.86
C ILE A 284 1.20 24.71 -5.48
N PRO A 285 1.49 25.05 -6.76
CA PRO A 285 0.88 26.21 -7.42
C PRO A 285 -0.63 26.05 -7.60
N ALA A 286 -1.37 27.15 -7.53
CA ALA A 286 -2.81 27.13 -7.81
C ALA A 286 -3.11 26.58 -9.22
N GLY A 287 -4.22 25.86 -9.36
CA GLY A 287 -4.61 25.21 -10.61
C GLY A 287 -3.93 23.86 -10.87
N SER A 288 -3.00 23.42 -10.00
CA SER A 288 -2.47 22.06 -10.02
C SER A 288 -3.58 21.02 -9.89
N THR A 289 -3.32 19.78 -10.30
CA THR A 289 -4.28 18.68 -10.16
C THR A 289 -3.64 17.51 -9.42
N ILE A 290 -4.33 17.03 -8.39
CA ILE A 290 -3.99 15.80 -7.67
C ILE A 290 -4.90 14.68 -8.21
N TRP A 291 -4.29 13.79 -8.99
CA TRP A 291 -4.89 12.62 -9.61
C TRP A 291 -4.69 11.41 -8.71
N VAL A 292 -5.75 10.95 -8.05
CA VAL A 292 -5.73 9.80 -7.17
C VAL A 292 -6.30 8.59 -7.89
N LEU A 293 -5.52 7.53 -7.98
CA LEU A 293 -5.94 6.24 -8.48
C LEU A 293 -5.94 5.23 -7.34
N SER A 294 -7.14 4.81 -6.92
CA SER A 294 -7.30 3.77 -5.91
C SER A 294 -6.99 2.42 -6.53
N ALA A 295 -5.94 1.76 -6.04
CA ALA A 295 -5.70 0.34 -6.27
C ALA A 295 -6.67 -0.49 -5.43
N GLY A 296 -7.98 -0.33 -5.63
CA GLY A 296 -9.01 -1.03 -4.88
C GLY A 296 -10.34 -0.30 -4.85
N LYS A 297 -11.29 -0.92 -4.17
CA LYS A 297 -12.59 -0.31 -3.85
C LYS A 297 -12.42 0.77 -2.78
N VAL A 298 -13.45 1.58 -2.57
CA VAL A 298 -13.48 2.55 -1.47
C VAL A 298 -13.86 1.88 -0.15
N TYR A 299 -14.75 0.89 -0.21
CA TYR A 299 -15.18 0.12 0.95
C TYR A 299 -14.82 -1.34 0.79
N ARG A 300 -14.57 -1.99 1.93
CA ARG A 300 -14.41 -3.43 1.98
C ARG A 300 -15.73 -4.12 1.61
N ASP A 301 -15.64 -5.15 0.78
CA ASP A 301 -16.80 -5.97 0.46
C ASP A 301 -17.36 -6.69 1.71
N PRO A 302 -18.69 -6.84 1.80
CA PRO A 302 -19.31 -7.67 2.82
C PRO A 302 -18.76 -9.10 2.78
N LEU A 303 -18.68 -9.72 3.97
CA LEU A 303 -18.33 -11.13 4.06
C LEU A 303 -19.45 -11.98 3.44
N LYS A 304 -19.09 -12.84 2.48
CA LYS A 304 -20.03 -13.78 1.83
C LYS A 304 -20.43 -14.94 2.75
N ASP A 305 -19.51 -15.40 3.60
CA ASP A 305 -19.70 -16.54 4.51
C ASP A 305 -19.64 -16.13 5.98
N ARG A 306 -20.18 -16.98 6.87
CA ARG A 306 -20.02 -16.82 8.33
C ARG A 306 -18.55 -16.94 8.71
N PRO A 307 -17.88 -15.84 9.12
CA PRO A 307 -16.45 -15.87 9.37
C PRO A 307 -16.12 -16.62 10.66
N ARG A 308 -15.00 -17.33 10.67
CA ARG A 308 -14.35 -17.79 11.91
C ARG A 308 -13.60 -16.63 12.57
N VAL A 309 -13.13 -16.80 13.81
CA VAL A 309 -12.40 -15.76 14.58
C VAL A 309 -11.26 -15.11 13.78
N PHE A 310 -10.40 -15.90 13.12
CA PHE A 310 -9.32 -15.35 12.29
C PHE A 310 -9.83 -14.58 11.06
N GLY A 311 -10.95 -15.00 10.47
CA GLY A 311 -11.60 -14.28 9.37
C GLY A 311 -12.20 -12.95 9.81
N LEU A 312 -12.71 -12.87 11.04
CA LEU A 312 -13.16 -11.63 11.66
C LEU A 312 -11.99 -10.67 11.90
N LEU A 313 -10.88 -11.16 12.46
CA LEU A 313 -9.69 -10.35 12.73
C LEU A 313 -9.08 -9.80 11.44
N GLY A 314 -8.82 -10.65 10.45
CA GLY A 314 -8.30 -10.22 9.14
C GLY A 314 -9.26 -9.26 8.45
N GLY A 315 -10.56 -9.48 8.60
CA GLY A 315 -11.57 -8.58 8.09
C GLY A 315 -11.61 -7.21 8.76
N GLY A 316 -11.39 -7.14 10.07
CA GLY A 316 -11.27 -5.90 10.83
C GLY A 316 -10.05 -5.09 10.41
N VAL A 317 -8.89 -5.73 10.28
CA VAL A 317 -7.66 -5.09 9.78
C VAL A 317 -7.86 -4.57 8.37
N SER A 318 -8.40 -5.40 7.47
CA SER A 318 -8.72 -4.97 6.10
C SER A 318 -9.64 -3.76 6.08
N ASN A 319 -10.73 -3.76 6.87
CA ASN A 319 -11.65 -2.63 6.94
C ASN A 319 -10.98 -1.36 7.50
N ALA A 320 -10.06 -1.49 8.46
CA ALA A 320 -9.28 -0.36 8.95
C ALA A 320 -8.41 0.26 7.86
N LEU A 321 -7.84 -0.54 6.95
CA LEU A 321 -7.08 -0.03 5.80
C LEU A 321 -7.97 0.76 4.82
N TYR A 322 -9.17 0.27 4.50
CA TYR A 322 -10.14 1.02 3.68
C TYR A 322 -10.60 2.31 4.38
N ALA A 323 -10.77 2.30 5.70
CA ALA A 323 -11.08 3.50 6.47
C ALA A 323 -9.91 4.50 6.47
N LEU A 324 -8.68 4.03 6.60
CA LEU A 324 -7.48 4.86 6.48
C LEU A 324 -7.37 5.50 5.09
N PHE A 325 -7.63 4.73 4.02
CA PHE A 325 -7.66 5.27 2.67
C PHE A 325 -8.67 6.42 2.53
N ARG A 326 -9.91 6.22 2.98
CA ARG A 326 -10.92 7.30 2.99
C ARG A 326 -10.47 8.52 3.80
N SER A 327 -9.79 8.32 4.93
CA SER A 327 -9.22 9.42 5.72
C SER A 327 -8.13 10.18 4.97
N ASP A 328 -7.21 9.49 4.30
CA ASP A 328 -6.17 10.13 3.49
C ASP A 328 -6.77 10.90 2.29
N LEU A 329 -7.84 10.40 1.68
CA LEU A 329 -8.56 11.14 0.62
C LEU A 329 -9.11 12.47 1.12
N ILE A 330 -9.61 12.53 2.36
CA ILE A 330 -10.07 13.79 2.99
C ILE A 330 -8.89 14.76 3.18
N LYS A 331 -7.72 14.27 3.63
CA LYS A 331 -6.51 15.10 3.75
C LYS A 331 -6.09 15.67 2.39
N LEU A 332 -6.06 14.83 1.35
CA LEU A 332 -5.72 15.27 -0.01
C LEU A 332 -6.74 16.26 -0.58
N TYR A 333 -8.02 16.10 -0.27
CA TYR A 333 -9.05 17.07 -0.66
C TYR A 333 -8.88 18.41 0.07
N ALA A 334 -8.55 18.39 1.36
CA ALA A 334 -8.22 19.59 2.12
C ALA A 334 -6.95 20.27 1.59
N LEU A 335 -5.91 19.50 1.21
CA LEU A 335 -4.73 20.00 0.53
C LEU A 335 -5.12 20.75 -0.76
N CYS A 336 -6.00 20.16 -1.57
CA CYS A 336 -6.51 20.80 -2.78
C CYS A 336 -7.20 22.13 -2.48
N ALA A 337 -8.04 22.17 -1.43
CA ALA A 337 -8.75 23.39 -1.04
C ALA A 337 -7.79 24.52 -0.64
N VAL A 338 -6.77 24.24 0.17
CA VAL A 338 -5.84 25.28 0.65
C VAL A 338 -4.83 25.72 -0.40
N THR A 339 -4.48 24.84 -1.36
CA THR A 339 -3.56 25.17 -2.46
C THR A 339 -4.27 25.75 -3.68
N GLY A 340 -5.60 25.63 -3.77
CA GLY A 340 -6.35 25.95 -4.98
C GLY A 340 -6.12 24.93 -6.11
N SER A 341 -5.83 23.68 -5.75
CA SER A 341 -5.67 22.57 -6.69
C SER A 341 -7.00 21.86 -6.95
N GLN A 342 -7.06 21.06 -8.01
CA GLN A 342 -8.18 20.17 -8.31
C GLN A 342 -7.94 18.78 -7.72
N PHE A 343 -8.98 18.22 -7.09
CA PHE A 343 -8.99 16.83 -6.65
C PHE A 343 -9.68 15.97 -7.71
N ARG A 344 -9.05 14.85 -8.08
CA ARG A 344 -9.59 13.91 -9.07
C ARG A 344 -9.36 12.48 -8.60
N LEU A 345 -10.42 11.70 -8.41
CA LEU A 345 -10.35 10.31 -7.94
C LEU A 345 -11.02 9.36 -8.93
N ILE A 346 -10.32 8.27 -9.25
CA ILE A 346 -10.91 7.05 -9.82
C ILE A 346 -10.64 5.89 -8.86
N ALA A 347 -11.68 5.09 -8.61
CA ALA A 347 -11.60 3.88 -7.81
C ALA A 347 -12.34 2.73 -8.48
N LEU A 348 -12.00 1.50 -8.09
CA LEU A 348 -12.70 0.32 -8.58
C LEU A 348 -14.18 0.40 -8.13
N PRO A 349 -15.15 0.27 -9.04
CA PRO A 349 -16.56 0.30 -8.69
C PRO A 349 -16.90 -0.70 -7.58
N GLN A 350 -17.73 -0.27 -6.62
CA GLN A 350 -18.02 -1.05 -5.42
C GLN A 350 -18.74 -2.38 -5.76
N ASP A 351 -19.53 -2.38 -6.83
CA ASP A 351 -20.30 -3.52 -7.35
C ASP A 351 -19.47 -4.48 -8.21
N PHE A 352 -18.20 -4.17 -8.49
CA PHE A 352 -17.35 -5.06 -9.27
C PHE A 352 -17.19 -6.43 -8.58
N PRO A 353 -17.52 -7.55 -9.26
CA PRO A 353 -17.44 -8.88 -8.67
C PRO A 353 -15.99 -9.38 -8.68
N ALA A 354 -15.38 -9.34 -7.50
CA ALA A 354 -14.03 -9.84 -7.24
C ALA A 354 -13.98 -10.69 -5.96
N GLU A 355 -12.96 -11.54 -5.87
CA GLU A 355 -12.60 -12.19 -4.62
C GLU A 355 -12.15 -11.17 -3.57
N THR A 356 -12.50 -11.37 -2.30
CA THR A 356 -12.23 -10.39 -1.23
C THR A 356 -10.75 -10.32 -0.84
N SER A 357 -9.97 -11.36 -1.13
CA SER A 357 -8.54 -11.40 -0.82
C SER A 357 -7.73 -10.61 -1.83
N SER A 358 -6.98 -9.60 -1.36
CA SER A 358 -6.02 -8.83 -2.18
C SER A 358 -4.78 -9.63 -2.60
N PHE A 359 -4.57 -10.81 -2.00
CA PHE A 359 -3.48 -11.74 -2.28
C PHE A 359 -3.86 -12.89 -3.22
N ALA A 360 -5.12 -12.95 -3.65
CA ALA A 360 -5.59 -13.92 -4.64
C ALA A 360 -5.37 -13.33 -6.04
N PHE A 361 -4.21 -13.62 -6.63
CA PHE A 361 -3.87 -13.22 -8.00
C PHE A 361 -4.37 -14.30 -8.97
N ASP A 362 -5.58 -14.08 -9.49
CA ASP A 362 -6.21 -14.87 -10.54
C ASP A 362 -6.16 -14.12 -11.88
N PRO A 363 -5.45 -14.63 -12.91
CA PRO A 363 -5.25 -13.89 -14.17
C PRO A 363 -6.55 -13.46 -14.87
N GLU A 364 -7.63 -14.25 -14.79
CA GLU A 364 -8.91 -13.87 -15.42
C GLU A 364 -9.55 -12.68 -14.69
N GLU A 365 -9.55 -12.69 -13.35
CA GLU A 365 -9.99 -11.55 -12.56
C GLU A 365 -9.13 -10.30 -12.78
N LEU A 366 -7.80 -10.46 -12.81
CA LEU A 366 -6.87 -9.36 -13.07
C LEU A 366 -7.13 -8.72 -14.45
N GLN A 367 -7.35 -9.53 -15.48
CA GLN A 367 -7.72 -9.04 -16.81
C GLN A 367 -9.06 -8.31 -16.82
N ARG A 368 -10.08 -8.82 -16.12
CA ARG A 368 -11.38 -8.12 -16.00
C ARG A 368 -11.21 -6.76 -15.32
N MET A 369 -10.43 -6.68 -14.24
CA MET A 369 -10.13 -5.41 -13.56
C MET A 369 -9.38 -4.44 -14.47
N PHE A 370 -8.36 -4.92 -15.19
CA PHE A 370 -7.60 -4.12 -16.14
C PHE A 370 -8.50 -3.55 -17.24
N TRP A 371 -9.31 -4.39 -17.89
CA TRP A 371 -10.17 -3.92 -18.98
C TRP A 371 -11.26 -2.97 -18.51
N LEU A 372 -11.81 -3.16 -17.31
CA LEU A 372 -12.72 -2.19 -16.71
C LEU A 372 -12.04 -0.82 -16.54
N GLY A 373 -10.85 -0.80 -15.93
CA GLY A 373 -10.09 0.44 -15.77
C GLY A 373 -9.76 1.09 -17.11
N TYR A 374 -9.34 0.29 -18.10
CA TYR A 374 -9.06 0.75 -19.46
C TYR A 374 -10.28 1.41 -20.09
N GLN A 375 -11.44 0.75 -20.05
CA GLN A 375 -12.67 1.28 -20.62
C GLN A 375 -13.08 2.59 -19.93
N MET A 376 -13.09 2.61 -18.59
CA MET A 376 -13.44 3.80 -17.81
C MET A 376 -12.58 5.03 -18.15
N ALA A 377 -11.31 4.83 -18.51
CA ALA A 377 -10.41 5.94 -18.84
C ALA A 377 -10.36 6.29 -20.33
N ALA A 378 -10.62 5.31 -21.21
CA ALA A 378 -10.59 5.47 -22.65
C ALA A 378 -11.87 6.13 -23.20
N SER A 379 -13.04 5.84 -22.63
CA SER A 379 -14.34 6.34 -23.12
C SER A 379 -14.70 7.77 -22.66
N GLY A 380 -13.78 8.48 -22.02
CA GLY A 380 -14.05 9.72 -21.29
C GLY A 380 -14.11 9.49 -19.78
N GLN A 381 -13.70 10.48 -18.98
CA GLN A 381 -13.33 10.25 -17.59
C GLN A 381 -14.29 10.90 -16.60
N ASP A 382 -15.08 10.08 -15.89
CA ASP A 382 -15.85 10.51 -14.73
C ASP A 382 -14.97 10.51 -13.46
N TRP A 383 -14.01 11.43 -13.41
CA TRP A 383 -13.25 11.66 -12.19
C TRP A 383 -14.15 12.23 -11.10
N ARG A 384 -14.18 11.57 -9.94
CA ARG A 384 -14.80 12.15 -8.74
C ARG A 384 -14.01 13.38 -8.32
N SER A 385 -14.70 14.50 -8.12
CA SER A 385 -14.10 15.76 -7.65
C SER A 385 -14.16 15.94 -6.13
N VAL A 386 -14.76 14.99 -5.42
CA VAL A 386 -14.90 14.97 -3.95
C VAL A 386 -14.58 13.57 -3.40
N PRO A 387 -14.11 13.46 -2.14
CA PRO A 387 -13.91 12.19 -1.48
C PRO A 387 -15.21 11.36 -1.37
N PRO A 388 -15.11 10.05 -1.15
CA PRO A 388 -16.25 9.23 -0.76
C PRO A 388 -16.88 9.68 0.56
N ASP A 389 -18.10 9.19 0.83
CA ASP A 389 -18.95 9.58 1.97
C ASP A 389 -19.47 11.04 1.90
N THR A 390 -19.39 11.69 0.73
CA THR A 390 -19.81 13.11 0.58
C THR A 390 -20.90 13.33 -0.47
N LEU A 391 -21.12 12.38 -1.39
CA LEU A 391 -22.20 12.49 -2.37
C LEU A 391 -23.55 12.05 -1.78
N PRO A 392 -24.68 12.52 -2.33
CA PRO A 392 -26.01 12.06 -1.94
C PRO A 392 -26.10 10.53 -1.97
N GLY A 393 -26.55 9.93 -0.86
CA GLY A 393 -26.69 8.48 -0.72
C GLY A 393 -25.45 7.74 -0.18
N GLU A 394 -24.31 8.42 -0.02
CA GLU A 394 -23.10 7.80 0.56
C GLU A 394 -23.06 7.92 2.10
N ALA A 395 -23.69 8.94 2.67
CA ALA A 395 -23.74 9.13 4.11
C ALA A 395 -24.60 8.05 4.79
N SER A 396 -24.01 7.35 5.76
CA SER A 396 -24.73 6.37 6.58
C SER A 396 -25.58 7.08 7.65
N PRO A 397 -26.92 6.95 7.64
CA PRO A 397 -27.75 7.56 8.66
C PRO A 397 -27.57 6.85 10.02
N PRO A 398 -27.72 7.57 11.15
CA PRO A 398 -27.72 6.95 12.46
C PRO A 398 -28.87 5.95 12.57
N ARG A 399 -28.59 4.78 13.15
CA ARG A 399 -29.62 3.78 13.42
C ARG A 399 -30.37 4.16 14.70
N THR A 400 -31.69 4.30 14.61
CA THR A 400 -32.57 4.60 15.75
C THR A 400 -33.42 3.41 16.20
N GLY A 401 -33.24 2.24 15.57
CA GLY A 401 -33.99 1.02 15.86
C GLY A 401 -33.45 -0.17 15.09
N PHE A 402 -34.27 -1.22 14.94
CA PHE A 402 -33.90 -2.48 14.26
C PHE A 402 -34.62 -2.70 12.92
N GLN A 403 -35.49 -1.78 12.52
CA GLN A 403 -36.28 -1.87 11.29
C GLN A 403 -35.86 -0.75 10.34
N PHE A 404 -35.57 -1.10 9.10
CA PHE A 404 -35.08 -0.18 8.09
C PHE A 404 -35.74 -0.48 6.75
N VAL A 405 -35.92 0.55 5.92
CA VAL A 405 -36.37 0.42 4.52
C VAL A 405 -35.29 1.01 3.62
N THR A 406 -35.07 0.40 2.46
CA THR A 406 -34.23 0.99 1.42
C THR A 406 -35.10 1.91 0.56
N PRO A 407 -34.63 3.12 0.19
CA PRO A 407 -35.31 3.94 -0.80
C PRO A 407 -35.53 3.12 -2.08
N ARG A 408 -36.70 3.28 -2.73
CA ARG A 408 -36.91 2.71 -4.07
C ARG A 408 -36.03 3.49 -5.06
N PRO A 409 -35.43 2.81 -6.05
CA PRO A 409 -34.56 3.43 -7.05
C PRO A 409 -35.29 4.47 -7.89
#